data_AF-Q9M3S7-F1
#
_entry.id   AF-Q9M3S7-F1
#
_cell.length_a   1.000
_cell.length_b   1.000
_cell.length_c   1.000
_cell.angle_alpha   90.00
_cell.angle_beta   90.00
_cell.angle_gamma   90.00
#
_symmetry.space_group_name_H-M   'P 1'
#
loop_
_entity.id
_entity.type
_entity.pdbx_description
1 polymer ?
#
loop_
_entity_poly.entity_id
_entity_poly.type
_entity_poly.pdbx_seq_one_letter_code
_entity_poly.pdbx_strand_id
1 'polypeptide(L)' 'RPALSWYGCEKTTEGGAYDGAWDCAVKTVKAEGAMALYKGFVPTVCRQGPFTVVLFVTLEQVRKLLRDF' A
#
# COMPACT_ATOMS: atom_id res chain seq x y z
N ARG A 1 -26.13 -11.37 16.80
CA ARG A 1 -25.03 -11.98 16.02
C ARG A 1 -25.57 -12.21 14.61
N PRO A 2 -25.09 -11.46 13.61
CA PRO A 2 -23.88 -11.88 12.92
C PRO A 2 -22.87 -10.74 12.69
N ALA A 3 -21.60 -11.05 12.93
CA ALA A 3 -20.45 -10.15 12.95
C ALA A 3 -19.47 -10.50 11.82
N LEU A 4 -19.93 -10.54 10.56
CA LEU A 4 -19.11 -11.02 9.44
C LEU A 4 -19.18 -10.17 8.14
N SER A 5 -19.77 -8.97 8.16
CA SER A 5 -19.78 -8.07 6.99
C SER A 5 -18.67 -7.02 6.98
N TRP A 6 -17.79 -6.99 8.00
CA TRP A 6 -16.77 -5.96 8.17
C TRP A 6 -15.45 -6.21 7.44
N TYR A 7 -15.27 -7.35 6.76
CA TYR A 7 -14.29 -7.44 5.67
C TYR A 7 -14.93 -6.80 4.41
N GLY A 8 -15.25 -5.52 4.55
CA GLY A 8 -15.74 -4.68 3.48
C GLY A 8 -14.67 -4.61 2.40
N CYS A 9 -15.08 -4.95 1.19
CA CYS A 9 -14.32 -4.73 -0.02
C CYS A 9 -13.94 -3.24 -0.08
N GLU A 10 -12.67 -2.92 0.15
CA GLU A 10 -12.12 -1.57 0.03
C GLU A 10 -12.13 -1.16 -1.45
N LYS A 11 -13.31 -0.74 -1.93
CA LYS A 11 -13.61 -0.32 -3.29
C LYS A 11 -13.74 1.21 -3.28
N THR A 12 -12.63 1.91 -3.47
CA THR A 12 -12.66 3.37 -3.68
C THR A 12 -12.71 3.65 -5.18
N THR A 13 -13.91 3.72 -5.77
CA THR A 13 -14.25 4.71 -6.80
C THR A 13 -15.74 4.67 -7.13
N GLU A 14 -16.38 5.83 -7.00
CA GLU A 14 -17.76 6.11 -7.30
C GLU A 14 -17.96 6.15 -8.83
N GLY A 15 -18.82 5.29 -9.37
CA GLY A 15 -19.16 5.24 -10.80
C GLY A 15 -18.56 4.03 -11.51
N GLY A 16 -19.42 3.09 -11.93
CA GLY A 16 -19.05 1.82 -12.56
C GLY A 16 -18.42 1.95 -13.97
N ALA A 17 -17.22 2.52 -14.07
CA ALA A 17 -16.47 2.68 -15.32
C ALA A 17 -15.28 1.71 -15.48
N TYR A 18 -14.97 0.94 -14.43
CA TYR A 18 -13.78 0.07 -14.39
C TYR A 18 -14.14 -1.29 -13.77
N ASP A 19 -13.84 -2.38 -14.49
CA ASP A 19 -14.10 -3.76 -14.05
C ASP A 19 -13.16 -4.20 -12.90
N GLY A 20 -12.12 -3.41 -12.62
CA GLY A 20 -11.21 -3.64 -11.50
C GLY A 20 -10.10 -2.58 -11.40
N ALA A 21 -9.31 -2.66 -10.33
CA ALA A 21 -8.19 -1.74 -10.08
C ALA A 21 -7.14 -1.76 -11.22
N TRP A 22 -6.97 -2.92 -11.87
CA TRP A 22 -6.07 -3.08 -13.01
C TRP A 22 -6.55 -2.35 -14.27
N ASP A 23 -7.84 -2.48 -14.61
CA ASP A 23 -8.44 -1.80 -15.77
C ASP A 23 -8.43 -0.28 -15.58
N CYS A 24 -8.67 0.18 -14.35
CA CYS A 24 -8.49 1.59 -13.97
C CYS A 24 -7.04 2.05 -14.17
N ALA A 25 -6.06 1.35 -13.62
CA ALA A 25 -4.65 1.70 -13.77
C ALA A 25 -4.22 1.79 -15.24
N VAL A 26 -4.59 0.81 -16.07
CA VAL A 26 -4.24 0.79 -17.50
C VAL A 26 -4.88 1.97 -18.26
N LYS A 27 -6.16 2.23 -18.03
CA LYS A 27 -6.87 3.36 -18.67
C LYS A 27 -6.30 4.71 -18.20
N THR A 28 -5.94 4.86 -16.93
CA THR A 28 -5.29 6.08 -16.40
C THR A 28 -3.91 6.31 -16.99
N VAL A 29 -3.06 5.27 -17.11
CA VAL A 29 -1.75 5.39 -17.80
C VAL A 29 -1.94 5.84 -19.24
N LYS A 30 -2.96 5.29 -19.93
CA LYS A 30 -3.21 5.61 -21.34
C LYS A 30 -3.78 7.02 -21.54
N ALA A 31 -4.54 7.53 -20.59
CA ALA A 31 -5.17 8.85 -20.65
C ALA A 31 -4.23 9.99 -20.22
N GLU A 32 -3.53 9.82 -19.08
CA GLU A 32 -2.74 10.90 -18.47
C GLU A 32 -1.22 10.61 -18.43
N GLY A 33 -0.81 9.40 -18.80
CA GLY A 33 0.58 8.95 -18.75
C GLY A 33 0.97 8.35 -17.39
N ALA A 34 2.14 7.69 -17.35
CA ALA A 34 2.66 7.05 -16.15
C ALA A 34 2.95 8.03 -14.98
N MET A 35 3.05 9.33 -15.29
CA MET A 35 3.31 10.37 -14.29
C MET A 35 2.12 10.61 -13.34
N ALA A 36 0.89 10.35 -13.79
CA ALA A 36 -0.30 10.45 -12.96
C ALA A 36 -0.30 9.41 -11.83
N LEU A 37 0.11 8.17 -12.13
CA LEU A 37 0.26 7.10 -11.14
C LEU A 37 1.40 7.36 -10.14
N TYR A 38 2.48 8.00 -10.59
CA TYR A 38 3.62 8.29 -9.72
C TYR A 38 3.24 9.25 -8.57
N LYS A 39 2.31 10.19 -8.78
CA LYS A 39 1.84 11.10 -7.72
C LYS A 39 1.17 10.39 -6.54
N GLY A 40 0.49 9.25 -6.77
CA GLY A 40 -0.14 8.45 -5.72
C GLY A 40 0.73 7.29 -5.20
N PHE A 41 1.59 6.74 -6.05
CA PHE A 41 2.51 5.68 -5.68
C PHE A 41 3.63 6.17 -4.77
N VAL A 42 4.21 7.34 -5.06
CA VAL A 42 5.28 7.95 -4.25
C VAL A 42 4.88 8.12 -2.78
N PRO A 43 3.76 8.77 -2.41
CA PRO A 43 3.40 8.92 -1.00
C PRO A 43 3.14 7.56 -0.31
N THR A 44 2.64 6.57 -1.05
CA THR A 44 2.41 5.21 -0.54
C THR A 44 3.74 4.50 -0.22
N VAL A 45 4.70 4.54 -1.14
CA VAL A 45 6.03 3.94 -0.95
C VAL A 45 6.84 4.71 0.10
N CYS A 46 6.78 6.04 0.07
CA CYS A 46 7.43 6.89 1.07
C CYS A 46 6.91 6.64 2.48
N ARG A 47 5.65 6.23 2.66
CA ARG A 47 5.11 5.82 3.96
C ARG A 47 5.57 4.41 4.37
N GLN A 48 5.71 3.50 3.42
CA GLN A 48 6.12 2.12 3.70
C GLN A 48 7.62 1.99 4.03
N GLY A 49 8.44 2.87 3.46
CA GLY A 49 9.87 3.00 3.74
C GLY A 49 10.20 3.12 5.23
N PRO A 50 9.74 4.16 5.95
CA PRO A 50 10.06 4.35 7.35
C PRO A 50 9.53 3.22 8.23
N PHE A 51 8.37 2.65 7.91
CA PHE A 51 7.84 1.50 8.65
C PHE A 51 8.78 0.29 8.59
N THR A 52 9.29 -0.01 7.39
CA THR A 52 10.25 -1.11 7.19
C THR A 52 11.60 -0.82 7.85
N VAL A 53 12.07 0.43 7.78
CA VAL A 53 13.33 0.86 8.41
C VAL A 53 13.26 0.74 9.94
N VAL A 54 12.17 1.19 10.56
CA VAL A 54 11.97 1.08 12.01
C VAL A 54 12.00 -0.38 12.45
N LEU A 55 11.27 -1.26 11.74
CA LEU A 55 11.29 -2.70 12.01
C LEU A 55 12.71 -3.28 11.93
N PHE A 56 13.48 -2.88 10.92
CA PHE A 56 14.85 -3.35 10.74
C PHE A 56 15.78 -2.90 11.88
N VAL A 57 15.70 -1.63 12.27
CA VAL A 57 16.50 -1.08 13.38
C VAL A 57 16.16 -1.77 14.70
N THR A 58 14.87 -1.97 15.00
CA THR A 58 14.44 -2.69 16.20
C THR A 58 15.00 -4.11 16.22
N LEU A 59 14.95 -4.83 15.10
CA LEU A 59 15.52 -6.17 14.99
C LEU A 59 17.03 -6.19 15.19
N GLU A 60 17.75 -5.16 14.73
CA GLU A 60 19.19 -5.05 14.92
C GLU A 60 19.56 -4.89 16.41
N GLN A 61 18.82 -4.07 17.15
CA GLN A 61 19.02 -3.89 18.59
C GLN A 61 18.70 -5.18 19.36
N VAL A 62 17.58 -5.84 19.03
CA VAL A 62 17.20 -7.11 19.64
C VAL A 62 18.25 -8.19 19.36
N ARG A 63 18.76 -8.30 18.13
CA ARG A 63 19.80 -9.27 17.79
C ARG A 63 21.16 -8.98 18.44
N LYS A 64 21.48 -7.73 18.78
CA LYS A 64 22.70 -7.40 19.55
C LYS A 64 22.55 -7.90 20.98
N LEU A 65 21.48 -7.51 21.66
CA LEU A 65 21.18 -7.93 23.03
C LEU A 65 21.12 -9.46 23.18
N LEU A 66 20.57 -10.17 22.18
CA LEU A 66 20.43 -11.62 22.18
C LEU A 66 21.72 -12.36 21.81
N ARG A 67 22.72 -11.69 21.22
CA ARG A 67 24.06 -12.25 20.99
C ARG A 67 25.01 -11.98 22.15
N ASP A 68 24.74 -10.95 22.92
CA ASP A 68 25.50 -10.62 24.14
C ASP A 68 25.09 -11.50 25.34
N PHE A 69 24.01 -12.27 25.21
CA PHE A 69 23.57 -13.30 26.16
C PHE A 69 24.00 -14.69 25.71
#